data_AF-A0AB34FAS7-F1
#
_entry.id   AF-A0AB34FAS7-F1
#
_cell.length_a   1.000
_cell.length_b   1.000
_cell.length_c   1.000
_cell.angle_alpha   90.00
_cell.angle_beta   90.00
_cell.angle_gamma   90.00
#
_symmetry.space_group_name_H-M   'P 1'
#
loop_
_entity.id
_entity.type
_entity.pdbx_description
1 polymer ?
#
loop_
_entity_poly.entity_id
_entity_poly.type
_entity_poly.pdbx_seq_one_letter_code
_entity_poly.pdbx_strand_id
1 'polypeptide(L)'
;MARNDRYTVTSLANAGIAPKDIRTYLRQNSDTIATQQDIYNRIAESKRELCEGQSTIQALANQLDNEGFWCRMQLDSDGRVTAVLFAHPDSLAYLQAYPDLLFLDCTYKTNRYGMPLLDMIGVDACERSFCIAFAFLSGETEEDYIWALDRLRSVYETCGARLPSVILTDRYEETFGQRVQEMEKRYVPQYLEEVGYIKANWLDLHKEKLVKAWVDQHPHFGNVVTSRVEGIHALLKSHLKKSTLDLFEAWRAMKQALLNQLAELQYNQAKQQIRIPIELSGLLYSAAIYQRYVSAREDWYKAQPRGSLKTNQQYRKAMGLPQRYKKSSYEWCLDYKYMGQRCKASTGARDWTKEEMMAYLDWTEAEDNRVEAQVAAEMESNRWSRGRRGMDDIWGAAERDCDEQQQIWEAVQ
;
A
#
# COMPACT_ATOMS: atom_id res chain seq x y z
N MET A 1 3.33 5.72 -44.53
CA MET A 1 2.64 6.04 -43.25
C MET A 1 2.89 7.50 -42.91
N ALA A 2 1.85 8.29 -42.65
CA ALA A 2 1.98 9.70 -42.30
C ALA A 2 2.61 9.89 -40.91
N ARG A 3 3.12 11.10 -40.62
CA ARG A 3 3.78 11.41 -39.33
C ARG A 3 2.84 11.19 -38.13
N ASN A 4 1.57 11.57 -38.25
CA ASN A 4 0.56 11.33 -37.22
C ASN A 4 0.35 9.82 -36.98
N ASP A 5 0.25 9.01 -38.04
CA ASP A 5 0.09 7.57 -37.89
C ASP A 5 1.30 6.94 -37.20
N ARG A 6 2.53 7.39 -37.51
CA ARG A 6 3.76 6.92 -36.85
C ARG A 6 3.75 7.23 -35.35
N TYR A 7 3.28 8.41 -34.97
CA TYR A 7 3.11 8.79 -33.57
C TYR A 7 2.04 7.93 -32.89
N THR A 8 0.88 7.76 -33.52
CA THR A 8 -0.23 6.94 -33.01
C THR A 8 0.20 5.49 -32.81
N VAL A 9 0.91 4.87 -33.75
CA VAL A 9 1.46 3.51 -33.58
C VAL A 9 2.38 3.45 -32.38
N THR A 10 3.27 4.43 -32.24
CA THR A 10 4.24 4.48 -31.12
C THR A 10 3.52 4.61 -29.78
N SER A 11 2.54 5.51 -29.68
CA SER A 11 1.74 5.75 -28.47
C SER A 11 0.92 4.52 -28.06
N LEU A 12 0.17 3.94 -29.00
CA LEU A 12 -0.67 2.76 -28.72
C LEU A 12 0.16 1.51 -28.41
N ALA A 13 1.33 1.36 -29.05
CA ALA A 13 2.27 0.28 -28.73
C ALA A 13 2.83 0.44 -27.31
N ASN A 14 3.21 1.66 -26.91
CA ASN A 14 3.67 1.96 -25.54
C ASN A 14 2.56 1.73 -24.50
N ALA A 15 1.28 1.89 -24.87
CA ALA A 15 0.13 1.56 -24.01
C ALA A 15 -0.13 0.04 -23.89
N GLY A 16 0.61 -0.79 -24.63
CA GLY A 16 0.51 -2.25 -24.61
C GLY A 16 -0.50 -2.85 -25.57
N ILE A 17 -1.10 -2.05 -26.47
CA ILE A 17 -2.09 -2.53 -27.44
C ILE A 17 -1.43 -3.48 -28.45
N ALA A 18 -2.12 -4.56 -28.84
CA ALA A 18 -1.55 -5.52 -29.76
C ALA A 18 -1.43 -4.93 -31.19
N PRO A 19 -0.38 -5.27 -31.96
CA PRO A 19 -0.18 -4.75 -33.32
C PRO A 19 -1.38 -4.95 -34.25
N LYS A 20 -2.12 -6.04 -34.06
CA LYS A 20 -3.37 -6.32 -34.80
C LYS A 20 -4.45 -5.27 -34.54
N ASP A 21 -4.58 -4.81 -33.31
CA ASP A 21 -5.62 -3.87 -32.87
C ASP A 21 -5.22 -2.44 -33.24
N ILE A 22 -3.91 -2.12 -33.17
CA ILE A 22 -3.35 -0.87 -33.72
C ILE A 22 -3.65 -0.78 -35.22
N ARG A 23 -3.53 -1.89 -35.97
CA ARG A 23 -3.88 -1.92 -37.40
C ARG A 23 -5.35 -1.62 -37.63
N THR A 24 -6.23 -2.26 -36.86
CA THR A 24 -7.67 -2.02 -36.93
C THR A 24 -8.00 -0.57 -36.63
N TYR A 25 -7.39 0.00 -35.59
CA TYR A 25 -7.55 1.42 -35.24
C TYR A 25 -7.12 2.35 -36.38
N LEU A 26 -5.93 2.12 -36.96
CA LEU A 26 -5.45 2.95 -38.07
C LEU A 26 -6.36 2.86 -39.29
N ARG A 27 -6.90 1.68 -39.62
CA ARG A 27 -7.84 1.52 -40.75
C ARG A 27 -9.15 2.27 -40.55
N GLN A 28 -9.58 2.48 -39.30
CA GLN A 28 -10.83 3.14 -38.97
C GLN A 28 -10.68 4.66 -38.82
N ASN A 29 -9.48 5.13 -38.47
CA ASN A 29 -9.24 6.52 -38.06
C ASN A 29 -8.24 7.26 -38.96
N SER A 30 -7.73 6.60 -40.01
CA SER A 30 -6.75 7.16 -40.94
C SER A 30 -6.90 6.53 -42.33
N ASP A 31 -6.57 7.29 -43.38
CA ASP A 31 -6.57 6.82 -44.77
C ASP A 31 -5.33 5.96 -45.11
N THR A 32 -4.57 5.54 -44.09
CA THR A 32 -3.32 4.81 -44.26
C THR A 32 -3.54 3.34 -44.62
N ILE A 33 -2.85 2.87 -45.68
CA ILE A 33 -2.84 1.46 -46.13
C ILE A 33 -1.74 0.66 -45.40
N ALA A 34 -1.46 0.97 -44.12
CA ALA A 34 -0.38 0.31 -43.38
C ALA A 34 -0.66 -1.19 -43.26
N THR A 35 0.33 -1.98 -43.66
CA THR A 35 0.30 -3.42 -43.47
C THR A 35 0.62 -3.76 -42.01
N GLN A 36 0.38 -5.01 -41.63
CA GLN A 36 0.81 -5.50 -40.32
C GLN A 36 2.33 -5.41 -40.16
N GLN A 37 3.07 -5.64 -41.24
CA GLN A 37 4.53 -5.55 -41.25
C GLN A 37 5.00 -4.11 -41.01
N ASP A 38 4.31 -3.11 -41.57
CA ASP A 38 4.65 -1.70 -41.36
C ASP A 38 4.51 -1.30 -39.89
N ILE A 39 3.48 -1.83 -39.21
CA ILE A 39 3.29 -1.61 -37.78
C ILE A 39 4.42 -2.27 -36.98
N TYR A 40 4.76 -3.52 -37.27
CA TYR A 40 5.88 -4.20 -36.63
C TYR A 40 7.21 -3.47 -36.86
N ASN A 41 7.47 -3.03 -38.10
CA ASN A 41 8.66 -2.27 -38.46
C ASN A 41 8.73 -0.94 -37.71
N ARG A 42 7.61 -0.21 -37.61
CA ARG A 42 7.56 1.05 -36.85
C ARG A 42 7.74 0.83 -35.35
N ILE A 43 7.16 -0.23 -34.78
CA ILE A 43 7.37 -0.60 -33.38
C ILE A 43 8.86 -0.91 -33.16
N ALA A 44 9.49 -1.70 -34.04
CA ALA A 44 10.90 -2.03 -33.95
C ALA A 44 11.81 -0.80 -34.10
N GLU A 45 11.47 0.13 -35.00
CA GLU A 45 12.17 1.40 -35.18
C GLU A 45 12.08 2.27 -33.93
N SER A 46 10.87 2.44 -33.37
CA SER A 46 10.65 3.15 -32.10
C SER A 46 11.46 2.55 -30.96
N LYS A 47 11.57 1.20 -30.89
CA LYS A 47 12.43 0.52 -29.90
C LYS A 47 13.91 0.85 -30.09
N ARG A 48 14.40 0.90 -31.34
CA ARG A 48 15.80 1.28 -31.63
C ARG A 48 16.08 2.74 -31.31
N GLU A 49 15.13 3.63 -31.60
CA GLU A 49 15.17 5.05 -31.20
C GLU A 49 15.30 5.17 -29.67
N LEU A 50 14.48 4.41 -28.92
CA LEU A 50 14.50 4.38 -27.45
C LEU A 50 15.78 3.79 -26.86
N CYS A 51 16.40 2.82 -27.54
CA CYS A 51 17.67 2.23 -27.12
C CYS A 51 18.88 3.03 -27.64
N GLU A 52 18.67 4.18 -28.31
CA GLU A 52 19.72 5.00 -28.92
C GLU A 52 20.69 4.19 -29.82
N GLY A 53 20.17 3.15 -30.49
CA GLY A 53 20.96 2.23 -31.31
C GLY A 53 21.84 1.23 -30.53
N GLN A 54 21.78 1.21 -29.20
CA GLN A 54 22.50 0.27 -28.34
C GLN A 54 21.76 -1.07 -28.22
N SER A 55 22.44 -2.07 -27.63
CA SER A 55 21.78 -3.31 -27.22
C SER A 55 20.77 -3.03 -26.09
N THR A 56 19.70 -3.84 -26.00
CA THR A 56 18.67 -3.71 -24.96
C THR A 56 19.25 -3.68 -23.54
N ILE A 57 20.24 -4.52 -23.26
CA ILE A 57 20.88 -4.61 -21.94
C ILE A 57 21.70 -3.35 -21.65
N GLN A 58 22.40 -2.83 -22.65
CA GLN A 58 23.20 -1.62 -22.48
C GLN A 58 22.32 -0.38 -22.32
N ALA A 59 21.21 -0.30 -23.06
CA ALA A 59 20.19 0.72 -22.87
C ALA A 59 19.58 0.65 -21.45
N LEU A 60 19.30 -0.56 -20.95
CA LEU A 60 18.84 -0.77 -19.57
C LEU A 60 19.86 -0.30 -18.54
N ALA A 61 21.13 -0.71 -18.66
CA ALA A 61 22.19 -0.31 -17.75
C ALA A 61 22.35 1.22 -17.70
N ASN A 62 22.40 1.85 -18.89
CA ASN A 62 22.54 3.30 -19.01
C ASN A 62 21.33 4.05 -18.43
N GLN A 63 20.10 3.58 -18.66
CA GLN A 63 18.94 4.24 -18.07
C GLN A 63 18.83 4.07 -16.56
N LEU A 64 19.20 2.90 -16.03
CA LEU A 64 19.28 2.71 -14.59
C LEU A 64 20.28 3.70 -13.96
N ASP A 65 21.46 3.85 -14.54
CA ASP A 65 22.48 4.78 -14.06
C ASP A 65 22.03 6.25 -14.18
N ASN A 66 21.50 6.64 -15.35
CA ASN A 66 21.01 8.00 -15.61
C ASN A 66 19.89 8.43 -14.65
N GLU A 67 19.07 7.48 -14.19
CA GLU A 67 17.97 7.73 -13.26
C GLU A 67 18.35 7.50 -11.79
N GLY A 68 19.61 7.16 -11.51
CA GLY A 68 20.12 6.97 -10.15
C GLY A 68 19.66 5.68 -9.47
N PHE A 69 19.21 4.68 -10.23
CA PHE A 69 18.93 3.36 -9.67
C PHE A 69 20.22 2.70 -9.22
N TRP A 70 20.17 2.06 -8.06
CA TRP A 70 21.18 1.08 -7.71
C TRP A 70 21.03 -0.13 -8.62
N CYS A 71 22.11 -0.59 -9.26
CA CYS A 71 22.06 -1.74 -10.17
C CYS A 71 23.34 -2.58 -10.11
N ARG A 72 23.21 -3.91 -10.20
CA ARG A 72 24.30 -4.85 -10.43
C ARG A 72 23.88 -5.93 -11.42
N MET A 73 24.79 -6.30 -12.31
CA MET A 73 24.57 -7.32 -13.33
C MET A 73 25.61 -8.44 -13.21
N GLN A 74 25.21 -9.67 -13.49
CA GLN A 74 26.08 -10.83 -13.62
C GLN A 74 26.12 -11.29 -15.07
N LEU A 75 27.32 -11.64 -15.53
CA LEU A 75 27.57 -12.16 -16.86
C LEU A 75 28.13 -13.58 -16.76
N ASP A 76 27.79 -14.43 -17.73
CA ASP A 76 28.44 -15.73 -17.92
C ASP A 76 29.78 -15.62 -18.67
N SER A 77 30.42 -16.76 -18.92
CA SER A 77 31.67 -16.86 -19.68
C SER A 77 31.56 -16.36 -21.13
N ASP A 78 30.35 -16.37 -21.70
CA ASP A 78 30.07 -15.92 -23.06
C ASP A 78 29.66 -14.43 -23.10
N GLY A 79 29.68 -13.75 -21.95
CA GLY A 79 29.29 -12.34 -21.81
C GLY A 79 27.77 -12.11 -21.85
N ARG A 80 26.94 -13.14 -21.65
CA ARG A 80 25.49 -13.01 -21.57
C ARG A 80 25.07 -12.71 -20.15
N VAL A 81 24.05 -11.85 -20.01
CA VAL A 81 23.49 -11.51 -18.71
C VAL A 81 22.73 -12.71 -18.14
N THR A 82 23.21 -13.17 -16.98
CA THR A 82 22.54 -14.23 -16.20
C THR A 82 21.70 -13.65 -15.08
N ALA A 83 22.05 -12.49 -14.54
CA ALA A 83 21.24 -11.86 -13.51
C ALA A 83 21.36 -10.33 -13.53
N VAL A 84 20.29 -9.64 -13.15
CA VAL A 84 20.23 -8.18 -13.00
C VAL A 84 19.43 -7.86 -11.76
N LEU A 85 20.02 -7.18 -10.78
CA LEU A 85 19.32 -6.65 -9.61
C LEU A 85 19.34 -5.14 -9.66
N PHE A 86 18.18 -4.51 -9.47
CA PHE A 86 18.05 -3.06 -9.42
C PHE A 86 17.08 -2.59 -8.34
N ALA A 87 17.33 -1.39 -7.81
CA ALA A 87 16.52 -0.77 -6.76
C ALA A 87 16.39 0.75 -7.00
N HIS A 88 15.19 1.28 -6.80
CA HIS A 88 14.91 2.70 -6.97
C HIS A 88 15.38 3.50 -5.75
N PRO A 89 15.96 4.71 -5.91
CA PRO A 89 16.49 5.50 -4.79
C PRO A 89 15.45 5.76 -3.69
N ASP A 90 14.21 6.11 -4.05
CA ASP A 90 13.14 6.30 -3.05
C ASP A 90 12.79 5.01 -2.31
N SER A 91 12.82 3.84 -2.98
CA SER A 91 12.65 2.54 -2.31
C SER A 91 13.75 2.28 -1.29
N LEU A 92 14.98 2.73 -1.57
CA LEU A 92 16.10 2.62 -0.63
C LEU A 92 15.92 3.54 0.59
N ALA A 93 15.31 4.72 0.42
CA ALA A 93 14.94 5.59 1.54
C ALA A 93 13.88 4.93 2.44
N TYR A 94 12.87 4.28 1.84
CA TYR A 94 11.91 3.48 2.60
C TYR A 94 12.58 2.30 3.31
N LEU A 95 13.51 1.61 2.65
CA LEU A 95 14.28 0.52 3.26
C LEU A 95 15.08 0.98 4.48
N GLN A 96 15.70 2.16 4.39
CA GLN A 96 16.46 2.74 5.49
C GLN A 96 15.57 3.04 6.71
N ALA A 97 14.34 3.49 6.49
CA ALA A 97 13.36 3.75 7.55
C ALA A 97 12.73 2.47 8.11
N TYR A 98 12.49 1.46 7.27
CA TYR A 98 11.75 0.24 7.62
C TYR A 98 12.51 -1.04 7.20
N PRO A 99 13.65 -1.36 7.84
CA PRO A 99 14.51 -2.46 7.41
C PRO A 99 14.10 -3.84 7.93
N ASP A 100 13.19 -3.92 8.91
CA ASP A 100 13.07 -5.11 9.76
C ASP A 100 12.38 -6.32 9.09
N LEU A 101 11.51 -6.08 8.11
CA LEU A 101 10.76 -7.12 7.41
C LEU A 101 11.15 -7.19 5.94
N LEU A 102 11.50 -8.40 5.49
CA LEU A 102 11.78 -8.71 4.10
C LEU A 102 10.90 -9.86 3.63
N PHE A 103 10.22 -9.65 2.52
CA PHE A 103 9.52 -10.70 1.79
C PHE A 103 10.21 -10.93 0.45
N LEU A 104 10.34 -12.20 0.09
CA LEU A 104 10.95 -12.64 -1.16
C LEU A 104 10.02 -13.64 -1.83
N ASP A 105 9.71 -13.41 -3.09
CA ASP A 105 8.98 -14.37 -3.91
C ASP A 105 9.38 -14.24 -5.37
N CYS A 106 9.34 -15.36 -6.10
CA CYS A 106 9.68 -15.42 -7.51
C CYS A 106 8.43 -15.55 -8.37
N THR A 107 8.34 -14.74 -9.42
CA THR A 107 7.36 -14.93 -10.49
C THR A 107 7.99 -15.57 -11.72
N TYR A 108 7.36 -16.64 -12.19
CA TYR A 108 7.80 -17.37 -13.38
C TYR A 108 7.57 -16.59 -14.68
N LYS A 109 8.55 -16.68 -15.59
CA LYS A 109 8.43 -16.41 -17.04
C LYS A 109 7.85 -15.03 -17.40
N THR A 110 8.38 -13.97 -16.79
CA THR A 110 7.90 -12.60 -16.98
C THR A 110 8.37 -11.94 -18.28
N ASN A 111 9.40 -12.47 -18.93
CA ASN A 111 10.05 -11.84 -20.09
C ASN A 111 10.43 -12.86 -21.17
N ARG A 112 10.83 -12.35 -22.35
CA ARG A 112 11.12 -13.16 -23.55
C ARG A 112 12.28 -14.13 -23.40
N TYR A 113 13.12 -13.95 -22.38
CA TYR A 113 14.26 -14.80 -22.07
C TYR A 113 13.91 -15.92 -21.08
N GLY A 114 12.67 -15.94 -20.56
CA GLY A 114 12.23 -16.93 -19.58
C GLY A 114 12.81 -16.74 -18.18
N MET A 115 13.49 -15.61 -17.94
CA MET A 115 14.12 -15.30 -16.65
C MET A 115 13.05 -15.07 -15.56
N PRO A 116 13.09 -15.77 -14.42
CA PRO A 116 12.27 -15.46 -13.26
C PRO A 116 12.52 -14.03 -12.77
N LEU A 117 11.47 -13.40 -12.24
CA LEU A 117 11.56 -12.12 -11.57
C LEU A 117 11.37 -12.36 -10.07
N LEU A 118 12.43 -12.13 -9.30
CA LEU A 118 12.43 -12.14 -7.84
C LEU A 118 12.09 -10.74 -7.33
N ASP A 119 10.97 -10.64 -6.63
CA ASP A 119 10.48 -9.40 -6.03
C ASP A 119 10.90 -9.36 -4.55
N MET A 120 11.53 -8.26 -4.15
CA MET A 120 12.02 -8.03 -2.78
C MET A 120 11.21 -6.90 -2.16
N ILE A 121 10.44 -7.22 -1.12
CA ILE A 121 9.38 -6.34 -0.61
C ILE A 121 9.58 -6.10 0.89
N GLY A 122 9.40 -4.84 1.30
CA GLY A 122 9.37 -4.41 2.68
C GLY A 122 7.98 -4.02 3.13
N VAL A 123 7.84 -3.73 4.42
CA VAL A 123 6.59 -3.24 5.02
C VAL A 123 6.89 -2.01 5.87
N ASP A 124 6.10 -0.96 5.67
CA ASP A 124 6.21 0.27 6.45
C ASP A 124 5.51 0.15 7.82
N ALA A 125 5.68 1.17 8.69
CA ALA A 125 5.03 1.22 9.99
C ALA A 125 3.48 1.29 9.95
N CYS A 126 2.89 1.50 8.77
CA CYS A 126 1.45 1.52 8.55
C CYS A 126 0.92 0.21 7.96
N GLU A 127 1.71 -0.86 8.03
CA GLU A 127 1.39 -2.17 7.45
C GLU A 127 1.15 -2.13 5.94
N ARG A 128 1.80 -1.21 5.20
CA ARG A 128 1.73 -1.16 3.75
C ARG A 128 3.00 -1.76 3.16
N SER A 129 2.82 -2.53 2.09
CA SER A 129 3.94 -3.14 1.38
C SER A 129 4.57 -2.15 0.41
N PHE A 130 5.90 -2.14 0.33
CA PHE A 130 6.66 -1.37 -0.65
C PHE A 130 7.72 -2.24 -1.32
N CYS A 131 7.97 -2.02 -2.61
CA CYS A 131 9.04 -2.76 -3.30
C CYS A 131 10.40 -2.16 -2.95
N ILE A 132 11.31 -2.99 -2.45
CA ILE A 132 12.70 -2.63 -2.14
C ILE A 132 13.54 -2.70 -3.42
N ALA A 133 13.55 -3.87 -4.04
CA ALA A 133 14.39 -4.19 -5.18
C ALA A 133 13.77 -5.32 -6.02
N PHE A 134 14.30 -5.46 -7.23
CA PHE A 134 13.87 -6.43 -8.21
C PHE A 134 15.09 -7.15 -8.78
N ALA A 135 15.00 -8.46 -8.98
CA ALA A 135 16.04 -9.23 -9.65
C ALA A 135 15.50 -10.10 -10.76
N PHE A 136 16.03 -9.94 -11.98
CA PHE A 136 15.88 -10.92 -13.05
C PHE A 136 16.97 -11.97 -12.89
N LEU A 137 16.61 -13.25 -12.82
CA LEU A 137 17.53 -14.37 -12.62
C LEU A 137 17.52 -15.31 -13.82
N SER A 138 18.60 -16.04 -14.06
CA SER A 138 18.68 -17.00 -15.18
C SER A 138 17.84 -18.24 -14.92
N GLY A 139 17.73 -18.61 -13.64
CA GLY A 139 16.90 -19.69 -13.13
C GLY A 139 16.52 -19.47 -11.67
N GLU A 140 16.13 -20.56 -11.01
CA GLU A 140 15.79 -20.61 -9.58
C GLU A 140 16.72 -21.57 -8.84
N THR A 141 17.99 -21.60 -9.23
CA THR A 141 19.01 -22.42 -8.56
C THR A 141 19.49 -21.75 -7.28
N GLU A 142 20.10 -22.52 -6.38
CA GLU A 142 20.70 -21.97 -5.16
C GLU A 142 21.73 -20.87 -5.47
N GLU A 143 22.54 -21.06 -6.52
CA GLU A 143 23.54 -20.07 -6.95
C GLU A 143 22.91 -18.74 -7.39
N ASP A 144 21.78 -18.80 -8.12
CA ASP A 144 21.03 -17.60 -8.53
C ASP A 144 20.56 -16.80 -7.30
N TYR A 145 20.02 -17.49 -6.29
CA TYR A 145 19.56 -16.86 -5.05
C TYR A 145 20.70 -16.35 -4.18
N ILE A 146 21.82 -17.08 -4.07
CA ILE A 146 23.02 -16.60 -3.35
C ILE A 146 23.48 -15.27 -3.95
N TRP A 147 23.55 -15.19 -5.28
CA TRP A 147 23.92 -13.94 -5.94
C TRP A 147 22.93 -12.82 -5.62
N ALA A 148 21.63 -13.08 -5.72
CA ALA A 148 20.60 -12.08 -5.46
C ALA A 148 20.64 -11.56 -4.01
N LEU A 149 20.81 -12.47 -3.04
CA LEU A 149 20.87 -12.14 -1.61
C LEU A 149 22.17 -11.41 -1.24
N ASP A 150 23.31 -11.77 -1.84
CA ASP A 150 24.57 -11.04 -1.65
C ASP A 150 24.46 -9.60 -2.19
N ARG A 151 23.81 -9.42 -3.33
CA ARG A 151 23.56 -8.09 -3.91
C ARG A 151 22.55 -7.30 -3.09
N LEU A 152 21.49 -7.93 -2.59
CA LEU A 152 20.56 -7.31 -1.65
C LEU A 152 21.28 -6.87 -0.37
N ARG A 153 22.18 -7.68 0.19
CA ARG A 153 23.01 -7.28 1.33
C ARG A 153 23.81 -6.01 1.03
N SER A 154 24.42 -5.92 -0.14
CA SER A 154 25.11 -4.70 -0.57
C SER A 154 24.18 -3.49 -0.64
N VAL A 155 22.90 -3.67 -1.00
CA VAL A 155 21.88 -2.60 -0.97
C VAL A 155 21.68 -2.09 0.46
N TYR A 156 21.47 -2.99 1.43
CA TYR A 156 21.34 -2.63 2.86
C TYR A 156 22.57 -1.85 3.36
N GLU A 157 23.77 -2.32 3.02
CA GLU A 157 25.03 -1.66 3.39
C GLU A 157 25.14 -0.26 2.74
N THR A 158 24.74 -0.13 1.47
CA THR A 158 24.82 1.13 0.72
C THR A 158 23.87 2.19 1.27
N CYS A 159 22.65 1.82 1.67
CA CYS A 159 21.70 2.76 2.26
C CYS A 159 21.86 2.93 3.79
N GLY A 160 22.83 2.25 4.41
CA GLY A 160 23.06 2.30 5.86
C GLY A 160 21.91 1.72 6.68
N ALA A 161 21.14 0.79 6.11
CA ALA A 161 20.05 0.09 6.79
C ALA A 161 20.57 -1.08 7.62
N ARG A 162 19.88 -1.42 8.71
CA ARG A 162 20.13 -2.67 9.45
C ARG A 162 19.66 -3.85 8.60
N LEU A 163 20.29 -5.01 8.75
CA LEU A 163 19.80 -6.24 8.11
C LEU A 163 18.40 -6.61 8.65
N PRO A 164 17.56 -7.28 7.83
CA PRO A 164 16.21 -7.62 8.22
C PRO A 164 16.21 -8.60 9.39
N SER A 165 15.28 -8.39 10.32
CA SER A 165 15.08 -9.26 11.48
C SER A 165 14.29 -10.51 11.10
N VAL A 166 13.40 -10.41 10.12
CA VAL A 166 12.55 -11.50 9.64
C VAL A 166 12.53 -11.53 8.12
N ILE A 167 12.72 -12.73 7.55
CA ILE A 167 12.62 -12.98 6.11
C ILE A 167 11.51 -13.99 5.84
N LEU A 168 10.53 -13.63 5.02
CA LEU A 168 9.42 -14.49 4.61
C LEU A 168 9.57 -14.92 3.15
N THR A 169 9.39 -16.22 2.90
CA THR A 169 9.53 -16.89 1.59
C THR A 169 8.44 -17.97 1.42
N ASP A 170 8.14 -18.38 0.19
CA ASP A 170 6.96 -19.22 -0.13
C ASP A 170 7.14 -20.75 0.03
N ARG A 171 7.98 -21.25 0.95
CA ARG A 171 8.41 -22.68 0.94
C ARG A 171 8.33 -23.44 2.28
N TYR A 172 7.32 -23.17 3.11
CA TYR A 172 7.27 -23.74 4.47
C TYR A 172 6.50 -25.07 4.63
N GLU A 173 5.44 -25.33 3.86
CA GLU A 173 4.59 -26.51 4.11
C GLU A 173 5.24 -27.84 3.70
N GLU A 174 5.87 -27.89 2.52
CA GLU A 174 6.58 -29.09 2.06
C GLU A 174 7.78 -29.41 2.95
N THR A 175 8.56 -28.39 3.33
CA THR A 175 9.70 -28.52 4.23
C THR A 175 9.29 -29.02 5.63
N PHE A 176 8.16 -28.55 6.16
CA PHE A 176 7.60 -29.05 7.42
C PHE A 176 7.24 -30.53 7.28
N GLY A 177 6.55 -30.92 6.21
CA GLY A 177 6.22 -32.31 5.92
C GLY A 177 7.46 -33.22 5.82
N GLN A 178 8.51 -32.76 5.13
CA GLN A 178 9.79 -33.46 5.02
C GLN A 178 10.45 -33.67 6.39
N ARG A 179 10.49 -32.64 7.25
CA ARG A 179 11.07 -32.76 8.61
C ARG A 179 10.27 -33.69 9.51
N VAL A 180 8.94 -33.69 9.39
CA VAL A 180 8.09 -34.65 10.11
C VAL A 180 8.40 -36.08 9.63
N GLN A 181 8.56 -36.30 8.32
CA GLN A 181 8.96 -37.61 7.79
C GLN A 181 10.36 -38.04 8.24
N GLU A 182 11.32 -37.12 8.34
CA GLU A 182 12.66 -37.43 8.86
C GLU A 182 12.62 -37.82 10.33
N MET A 183 11.82 -37.10 11.14
CA MET A 183 11.57 -37.45 12.54
C MET A 183 10.96 -38.85 12.65
N GLU A 184 9.98 -39.18 11.81
CA GLU A 184 9.38 -40.51 11.76
C GLU A 184 10.43 -41.58 11.44
N LYS A 185 11.18 -41.41 10.35
CA LYS A 185 12.23 -42.36 9.96
C LYS A 185 13.26 -42.59 11.07
N ARG A 186 13.59 -41.55 11.84
CA ARG A 186 14.62 -41.60 12.89
C ARG A 186 14.13 -42.26 14.18
N TYR A 187 12.90 -41.98 14.61
CA TYR A 187 12.44 -42.32 15.97
C TYR A 187 11.38 -43.42 16.01
N VAL A 188 10.60 -43.63 14.94
CA VAL A 188 9.59 -44.71 14.89
C VAL A 188 10.17 -46.11 15.17
N PRO A 189 11.38 -46.48 14.70
CA PRO A 189 11.93 -47.81 14.98
C PRO A 189 12.16 -48.12 16.47
N GLN A 190 12.29 -47.11 17.33
CA GLN A 190 12.58 -47.27 18.76
C GLN A 190 11.48 -46.74 19.68
N TYR A 191 10.65 -45.80 19.20
CA TYR A 191 9.68 -45.03 19.99
C TYR A 191 8.35 -44.88 19.25
N LEU A 192 7.76 -46.01 18.82
CA LEU A 192 6.56 -46.03 17.98
C LEU A 192 5.35 -45.37 18.68
N GLU A 193 5.10 -45.70 19.95
CA GLU A 193 3.93 -45.19 20.69
C GLU A 193 4.07 -43.71 21.04
N GLU A 194 5.28 -43.28 21.41
CA GLU A 194 5.57 -41.89 21.77
C GLU A 194 5.51 -40.97 20.54
N VAL A 195 6.06 -41.41 19.41
CA VAL A 195 5.94 -40.67 18.13
C VAL A 195 4.48 -40.60 17.69
N GLY A 196 3.72 -41.70 17.81
CA GLY A 196 2.29 -41.73 17.53
C GLY A 196 1.50 -40.76 18.42
N TYR A 197 1.82 -40.71 19.72
CA TYR A 197 1.21 -39.78 20.67
C TYR A 197 1.52 -38.32 20.33
N ILE A 198 2.78 -37.98 20.05
CA ILE A 198 3.20 -36.63 19.67
C ILE A 198 2.48 -36.16 18.41
N LYS A 199 2.36 -37.03 17.40
CA LYS A 199 1.64 -36.70 16.17
C LYS A 199 0.15 -36.45 16.43
N ALA A 200 -0.55 -37.42 17.00
CA ALA A 200 -2.00 -37.34 17.15
C ALA A 200 -2.45 -36.21 18.10
N ASN A 201 -1.69 -35.96 19.17
CA ASN A 201 -2.11 -35.03 20.24
C ASN A 201 -1.48 -33.63 20.10
N TRP A 202 -0.33 -33.49 19.44
CA TRP A 202 0.40 -32.22 19.36
C TRP A 202 0.56 -31.71 17.93
N LEU A 203 1.14 -32.51 17.03
CA LEU A 203 1.42 -32.02 15.68
C LEU A 203 0.14 -31.93 14.84
N ASP A 204 -0.65 -32.99 14.75
CA ASP A 204 -1.87 -33.01 13.91
C ASP A 204 -2.95 -32.08 14.47
N LEU A 205 -3.07 -32.01 15.81
CA LEU A 205 -4.11 -31.22 16.49
C LEU A 205 -3.72 -29.74 16.69
N HIS A 206 -2.42 -29.45 16.85
CA HIS A 206 -1.92 -28.14 17.30
C HIS A 206 -0.74 -27.60 16.49
N LYS A 207 -0.42 -28.13 15.30
CA LYS A 207 0.66 -27.60 14.43
C LYS A 207 0.64 -26.08 14.30
N GLU A 208 -0.54 -25.49 14.06
CA GLU A 208 -0.68 -24.04 13.87
C GLU A 208 -0.30 -23.26 15.13
N LYS A 209 -0.63 -23.77 16.32
CA LYS A 209 -0.28 -23.14 17.60
C LYS A 209 1.21 -23.26 17.90
N LEU A 210 1.81 -24.40 17.58
CA LEU A 210 3.25 -24.63 17.75
C LEU A 210 4.06 -23.74 16.80
N VAL A 211 3.65 -23.67 15.53
CA VAL A 211 4.26 -22.77 14.54
C VAL A 211 4.10 -21.32 14.99
N LYS A 212 2.90 -20.90 15.41
CA LYS A 212 2.65 -19.56 15.93
C LYS A 212 3.54 -19.23 17.14
N ALA A 213 3.63 -20.11 18.12
CA ALA A 213 4.48 -19.90 19.30
C ALA A 213 5.98 -19.81 18.98
N TRP A 214 6.43 -20.46 17.90
CA TRP A 214 7.80 -20.36 17.40
C TRP A 214 8.03 -19.07 16.59
N VAL A 215 7.09 -18.71 15.72
CA VAL A 215 7.16 -17.49 14.89
C VAL A 215 7.06 -16.23 15.76
N ASP A 216 6.19 -16.22 16.77
CA ASP A 216 5.99 -15.11 17.72
C ASP A 216 7.27 -14.80 18.57
N GLN A 217 8.33 -15.61 18.48
CA GLN A 217 9.64 -15.30 19.08
C GLN A 217 10.40 -14.22 18.32
N HIS A 218 9.96 -13.90 17.09
CA HIS A 218 10.59 -12.90 16.22
C HIS A 218 9.64 -11.71 16.01
N PRO A 219 10.16 -10.49 15.82
CA PRO A 219 9.34 -9.30 15.60
C PRO A 219 8.80 -9.27 14.16
N HIS A 220 7.81 -10.10 13.85
CA HIS A 220 7.21 -10.21 12.52
C HIS A 220 6.01 -9.24 12.30
N PHE A 221 5.67 -8.42 13.30
CA PHE A 221 4.62 -7.40 13.25
C PHE A 221 3.26 -7.90 12.73
N GLY A 222 2.87 -9.12 13.13
CA GLY A 222 1.61 -9.74 12.68
C GLY A 222 1.65 -10.33 11.27
N ASN A 223 2.77 -10.22 10.56
CA ASN A 223 2.93 -10.81 9.23
C ASN A 223 3.41 -12.26 9.33
N VAL A 224 2.58 -13.19 8.87
CA VAL A 224 2.86 -14.65 8.94
C VAL A 224 2.63 -15.38 7.61
N VAL A 225 2.21 -14.66 6.57
CA VAL A 225 1.89 -15.19 5.24
C VAL A 225 2.48 -14.30 4.14
N THR A 226 2.70 -14.88 2.96
CA THR A 226 3.29 -14.24 1.77
C THR A 226 2.26 -13.51 0.88
N SER A 227 0.98 -13.47 1.26
CA SER A 227 -0.10 -12.87 0.45
C SER A 227 0.12 -11.41 0.04
N ARG A 228 0.89 -10.65 0.83
CA ARG A 228 1.32 -9.28 0.50
C ARG A 228 2.16 -9.24 -0.76
N VAL A 229 3.00 -10.26 -0.97
CA VAL A 229 3.83 -10.39 -2.16
C VAL A 229 2.97 -10.74 -3.36
N GLU A 230 2.00 -11.63 -3.21
CA GLU A 230 1.05 -11.97 -4.28
C GLU A 230 0.29 -10.73 -4.79
N GLY A 231 -0.08 -9.81 -3.89
CA GLY A 231 -0.70 -8.54 -4.25
C GLY A 231 0.20 -7.66 -5.12
N ILE A 232 1.49 -7.55 -4.76
CA ILE A 232 2.48 -6.81 -5.56
C ILE A 232 2.75 -7.54 -6.88
N HIS A 233 2.83 -8.86 -6.89
CA HIS A 233 2.94 -9.68 -8.10
C HIS A 233 1.78 -9.41 -9.06
N ALA A 234 0.55 -9.34 -8.55
CA ALA A 234 -0.63 -8.99 -9.36
C ALA A 234 -0.52 -7.58 -9.95
N LEU A 235 -0.08 -6.60 -9.15
CA LEU A 235 0.17 -5.23 -9.61
C LEU A 235 1.20 -5.17 -10.74
N LEU A 236 2.35 -5.84 -10.58
CA LEU A 236 3.42 -5.86 -11.59
C LEU A 236 2.97 -6.59 -12.86
N LYS A 237 2.30 -7.74 -12.72
CA LYS A 237 1.74 -8.49 -13.87
C LYS A 237 0.75 -7.66 -14.68
N SER A 238 -0.07 -6.83 -14.01
CA SER A 238 -1.00 -5.92 -14.68
C SER A 238 -0.31 -4.86 -15.56
N HIS A 239 0.91 -4.47 -15.21
CA HIS A 239 1.72 -3.50 -15.98
C HIS A 239 2.53 -4.18 -17.07
N LEU A 240 3.08 -5.37 -16.81
CA LEU A 240 3.84 -6.15 -17.79
C LEU A 240 2.95 -6.62 -18.96
N LYS A 241 1.71 -7.08 -18.70
CA LYS A 241 0.68 -7.53 -19.66
C LYS A 241 1.05 -8.67 -20.63
N LYS A 242 2.33 -8.87 -20.98
CA LYS A 242 2.84 -9.84 -21.96
C LYS A 242 4.20 -10.36 -21.51
N SER A 243 4.42 -11.65 -21.65
CA SER A 243 5.72 -12.30 -21.37
C SER A 243 6.74 -12.17 -22.51
N THR A 244 6.42 -11.43 -23.58
CA THR A 244 7.30 -11.26 -24.75
C THR A 244 8.18 -10.01 -24.65
N LEU A 245 8.10 -9.26 -23.56
CA LEU A 245 8.90 -8.07 -23.34
C LEU A 245 10.37 -8.45 -23.14
N ASP A 246 11.27 -7.61 -23.63
CA ASP A 246 12.67 -7.69 -23.23
C ASP A 246 12.90 -7.03 -21.85
N LEU A 247 14.11 -7.18 -21.28
CA LEU A 247 14.39 -6.70 -19.94
C LEU A 247 14.24 -5.17 -19.82
N PHE A 248 14.53 -4.42 -20.88
CA PHE A 248 14.38 -2.97 -20.89
C PHE A 248 12.91 -2.56 -20.88
N GLU A 249 12.10 -3.20 -21.73
CA GLU A 249 10.66 -2.97 -21.76
C GLU A 249 9.98 -3.41 -20.45
N ALA A 250 10.40 -4.55 -19.89
CA ALA A 250 9.90 -5.05 -18.62
C ALA A 250 10.23 -4.07 -17.48
N TRP A 251 11.48 -3.61 -17.39
CA TRP A 251 11.89 -2.60 -16.42
C TRP A 251 11.08 -1.30 -16.57
N ARG A 252 10.87 -0.78 -17.79
CA ARG A 252 10.07 0.44 -18.00
C ARG A 252 8.63 0.30 -17.52
N ALA A 253 8.01 -0.86 -17.75
CA ALA A 253 6.67 -1.14 -17.27
C ALA A 253 6.62 -1.25 -15.74
N MET A 254 7.60 -1.94 -15.14
CA MET A 254 7.73 -2.07 -13.69
C MET A 254 8.01 -0.73 -13.01
N LYS A 255 8.88 0.11 -13.60
CA LYS A 255 9.19 1.45 -13.10
C LYS A 255 7.92 2.29 -12.93
N GLN A 256 7.00 2.25 -13.90
CA GLN A 256 5.74 2.99 -13.78
C GLN A 256 4.89 2.49 -12.60
N ALA A 257 4.78 1.17 -12.43
CA ALA A 257 4.07 0.58 -11.29
C ALA A 257 4.72 0.99 -9.95
N LEU A 258 6.04 0.94 -9.89
CA LEU A 258 6.84 1.29 -8.71
C LEU A 258 6.66 2.76 -8.32
N LEU A 259 6.79 3.68 -9.29
CA LEU A 259 6.63 5.10 -9.04
C LEU A 259 5.22 5.44 -8.56
N ASN A 260 4.20 4.79 -9.13
CA ASN A 260 2.82 4.96 -8.66
C ASN A 260 2.65 4.47 -7.22
N GLN A 261 3.22 3.31 -6.88
CA GLN A 261 3.18 2.78 -5.52
C GLN A 261 3.89 3.73 -4.54
N LEU A 262 5.09 4.21 -4.88
CA LEU A 262 5.84 5.14 -4.04
C LEU A 262 5.11 6.46 -3.83
N ALA A 263 4.49 7.01 -4.88
CA ALA A 263 3.67 8.22 -4.79
C ALA A 263 2.45 8.01 -3.88
N GLU A 264 1.79 6.84 -3.96
CA GLU A 264 0.69 6.49 -3.07
C GLU A 264 1.15 6.37 -1.61
N LEU A 265 2.30 5.73 -1.35
CA LEU A 265 2.87 5.63 -0.01
C LEU A 265 3.21 7.00 0.57
N GLN A 266 3.88 7.86 -0.21
CA GLN A 266 4.21 9.23 0.20
C GLN A 266 2.96 10.06 0.47
N TYR A 267 1.94 9.99 -0.41
CA TYR A 267 0.65 10.66 -0.20
C TYR A 267 0.01 10.22 1.11
N ASN A 268 0.01 8.92 1.38
CA ASN A 268 -0.59 8.35 2.58
C ASN A 268 0.18 8.76 3.85
N GLN A 269 1.51 8.73 3.81
CA GLN A 269 2.35 9.18 4.90
C GLN A 269 2.11 10.67 5.20
N ALA A 270 2.10 11.52 4.18
CA ALA A 270 1.81 12.94 4.34
C ALA A 270 0.41 13.17 4.91
N LYS A 271 -0.60 12.47 4.41
CA LYS A 271 -1.97 12.53 4.92
C LYS A 271 -2.07 12.10 6.38
N GLN A 272 -1.29 11.10 6.79
CA GLN A 272 -1.24 10.64 8.18
C GLN A 272 -0.48 11.61 9.08
N GLN A 273 0.58 12.26 8.60
CA GLN A 273 1.30 13.28 9.36
C GLN A 273 0.50 14.58 9.53
N ILE A 274 -0.33 14.93 8.54
CA ILE A 274 -1.28 16.05 8.62
C ILE A 274 -2.40 15.72 9.61
N ARG A 275 -2.81 14.45 9.69
CA ARG A 275 -3.76 14.01 10.72
C ARG A 275 -3.05 13.98 12.06
N ILE A 276 -3.38 14.90 12.94
CA ILE A 276 -3.08 14.74 14.36
C ILE A 276 -3.66 13.37 14.77
N PRO A 277 -2.84 12.44 15.31
CA PRO A 277 -3.39 11.27 15.96
C PRO A 277 -4.13 11.80 17.19
N ILE A 278 -5.43 11.97 17.07
CA ILE A 278 -6.27 12.17 18.24
C ILE A 278 -6.26 10.83 18.96
N GLU A 279 -5.30 10.62 19.87
CA GLU A 279 -5.33 9.54 20.87
C GLU A 279 -6.40 9.81 21.95
N LEU A 280 -7.52 10.40 21.59
CA LEU A 280 -8.74 10.17 22.33
C LEU A 280 -9.29 8.88 21.74
N SER A 281 -9.24 7.79 22.51
CA SER A 281 -9.93 6.56 22.12
C SER A 281 -11.31 6.95 21.57
N GLY A 282 -11.72 6.46 20.39
CA GLY A 282 -13.01 6.83 19.78
C GLY A 282 -14.20 6.67 20.75
N LEU A 283 -14.00 5.87 21.79
CA LEU A 283 -14.88 5.65 22.95
C LEU A 283 -14.99 6.86 23.90
N LEU A 284 -13.89 7.56 24.21
CA LEU A 284 -13.91 8.79 25.02
C LEU A 284 -14.44 9.99 24.23
N TYR A 285 -14.11 10.06 22.93
CA TYR A 285 -14.51 11.16 22.06
C TYR A 285 -16.02 11.18 21.78
N SER A 286 -16.61 10.02 21.44
CA SER A 286 -18.06 9.89 21.25
C SER A 286 -18.86 10.16 22.53
N ALA A 287 -18.33 9.79 23.69
CA ALA A 287 -18.94 10.10 24.99
C ALA A 287 -18.92 11.62 25.28
N ALA A 288 -17.80 12.30 25.00
CA ALA A 288 -17.67 13.75 25.17
C ALA A 288 -18.60 14.53 24.23
N ILE A 289 -18.70 14.13 22.95
CA ILE A 289 -19.64 14.72 21.98
C ILE A 289 -21.07 14.61 22.49
N TYR A 290 -21.47 13.44 22.98
CA TYR A 290 -22.81 13.24 23.52
C TYR A 290 -23.07 14.09 24.78
N GLN A 291 -22.10 14.20 25.70
CA GLN A 291 -22.23 15.07 26.88
C GLN A 291 -22.43 16.54 26.49
N ARG A 292 -21.68 17.04 25.51
CA ARG A 292 -21.84 18.41 25.00
C ARG A 292 -23.21 18.62 24.36
N TYR A 293 -23.68 17.65 23.59
CA TYR A 293 -25.04 17.67 23.03
C TYR A 293 -26.11 17.74 24.12
N VAL A 294 -25.96 16.94 25.18
CA VAL A 294 -26.88 16.93 26.32
C VAL A 294 -26.86 18.27 27.05
N SER A 295 -25.68 18.82 27.35
CA SER A 295 -25.54 20.12 28.01
C SER A 295 -26.19 21.26 27.21
N ALA A 296 -25.91 21.35 25.90
CA ALA A 296 -26.52 22.36 25.04
C ALA A 296 -28.05 22.22 24.95
N ARG A 297 -28.56 20.98 24.91
CA ARG A 297 -29.99 20.68 24.93
C ARG A 297 -30.64 21.08 26.26
N GLU A 298 -29.98 20.80 27.37
CA GLU A 298 -30.47 21.15 28.71
C GLU A 298 -30.50 22.66 28.93
N ASP A 299 -29.51 23.40 28.44
CA ASP A 299 -29.51 24.86 28.52
C ASP A 299 -30.60 25.46 27.65
N TRP A 300 -30.84 24.89 26.46
CA TRP A 300 -31.99 25.24 25.63
C TRP A 300 -33.32 24.95 26.36
N TYR A 301 -33.44 23.81 27.06
CA TYR A 301 -34.60 23.48 27.89
C TYR A 301 -34.82 24.46 29.04
N LYS A 302 -33.75 24.94 29.69
CA LYS A 302 -33.84 25.93 30.78
C LYS A 302 -34.30 27.29 30.25
N ALA A 303 -33.89 27.67 29.03
CA ALA A 303 -34.28 28.92 28.38
C ALA A 303 -35.74 28.97 27.89
N GLN A 304 -36.46 27.83 27.84
CA GLN A 304 -37.84 27.82 27.35
C GLN A 304 -38.85 28.37 28.38
N PRO A 305 -39.89 29.11 27.94
CA PRO A 305 -40.98 29.58 28.79
C PRO A 305 -41.67 28.46 29.60
N ARG A 306 -42.24 28.81 30.77
CA ARG A 306 -43.00 27.87 31.60
C ARG A 306 -44.22 27.35 30.83
N GLY A 307 -44.36 26.02 30.74
CA GLY A 307 -45.43 25.35 30.00
C GLY A 307 -45.04 24.89 28.59
N SER A 308 -43.86 25.25 28.10
CA SER A 308 -43.36 24.76 26.81
C SER A 308 -43.07 23.26 26.86
N LEU A 309 -43.47 22.55 25.80
CA LEU A 309 -43.05 21.17 25.54
C LEU A 309 -41.53 21.14 25.35
N LYS A 310 -40.84 20.26 26.09
CA LYS A 310 -39.38 20.09 26.06
C LYS A 310 -39.05 18.71 25.53
N THR A 311 -39.00 18.59 24.20
CA THR A 311 -38.70 17.33 23.51
C THR A 311 -37.42 17.45 22.69
N ASN A 312 -36.73 16.34 22.46
CA ASN A 312 -35.53 16.35 21.62
C ASN A 312 -35.85 16.78 20.18
N GLN A 313 -37.04 16.44 19.69
CA GLN A 313 -37.52 16.86 18.37
C GLN A 313 -37.60 18.39 18.23
N GLN A 314 -38.09 19.07 19.27
CA GLN A 314 -38.18 20.53 19.29
C GLN A 314 -36.82 21.20 19.42
N TYR A 315 -35.92 20.64 20.25
CA TYR A 315 -34.54 21.12 20.33
C TYR A 315 -33.85 21.04 18.97
N ARG A 316 -33.90 19.87 18.30
CA ARG A 316 -33.31 19.68 16.98
C ARG A 316 -33.89 20.64 15.94
N LYS A 317 -35.20 20.87 15.98
CA LYS A 317 -35.86 21.83 15.07
C LYS A 317 -35.39 23.27 15.32
N ALA A 318 -35.19 23.66 16.58
CA ALA A 318 -34.71 24.99 16.95
C ALA A 318 -33.24 25.21 16.55
N MET A 319 -32.41 24.16 16.60
CA MET A 319 -31.00 24.20 16.22
C MET A 319 -30.75 23.95 14.72
N GLY A 320 -31.79 23.77 13.90
CA GLY A 320 -31.66 23.48 12.47
C GLY A 320 -31.12 22.07 12.16
N LEU A 321 -31.12 21.16 13.14
CA LEU A 321 -30.55 19.81 13.00
C LEU A 321 -31.51 18.85 12.30
N PRO A 322 -31.00 17.87 11.52
CA PRO A 322 -31.81 16.85 10.88
C PRO A 322 -32.68 16.08 11.88
N GLN A 323 -33.95 15.86 11.57
CA GLN A 323 -34.85 15.16 12.49
C GLN A 323 -34.61 13.64 12.52
N ARG A 324 -34.05 13.09 11.43
CA ARG A 324 -33.70 11.68 11.26
C ARG A 324 -32.56 11.57 10.26
N TYR A 325 -31.74 10.54 10.43
CA TYR A 325 -30.73 10.15 9.45
C TYR A 325 -31.14 8.88 8.69
N LYS A 326 -30.50 8.63 7.55
CA LYS A 326 -30.69 7.38 6.78
C LYS A 326 -30.03 6.22 7.52
N LYS A 327 -30.52 4.99 7.28
CA LYS A 327 -29.94 3.77 7.88
C LYS A 327 -28.44 3.64 7.62
N SER A 328 -28.01 3.99 6.41
CA SER A 328 -26.60 3.98 6.00
C SER A 328 -25.72 4.91 6.85
N SER A 329 -26.24 6.06 7.32
CA SER A 329 -25.51 6.99 8.18
C SER A 329 -25.26 6.40 9.56
N TYR A 330 -26.25 5.66 10.09
CA TYR A 330 -26.11 4.93 11.35
C TYR A 330 -25.17 3.72 11.24
N GLU A 331 -25.20 3.00 10.11
CA GLU A 331 -24.25 1.91 9.84
C GLU A 331 -22.82 2.43 9.70
N TRP A 332 -22.66 3.60 9.06
CA TRP A 332 -21.36 4.26 8.89
C TRP A 332 -20.73 4.64 10.24
N CYS A 333 -21.46 5.29 11.15
CA CYS A 333 -20.86 5.72 12.42
C CYS A 333 -20.49 4.56 13.38
N LEU A 334 -21.01 3.35 13.16
CA LEU A 334 -20.67 2.14 13.93
C LEU A 334 -19.43 1.40 13.44
N ASP A 335 -18.80 1.86 12.35
CA ASP A 335 -17.52 1.31 11.89
C ASP A 335 -16.43 1.51 12.96
N TYR A 336 -15.46 0.59 12.99
CA TYR A 336 -14.38 0.58 13.97
C TYR A 336 -13.51 1.84 13.94
N LYS A 337 -13.51 2.58 12.82
CA LYS A 337 -12.79 3.85 12.66
C LYS A 337 -13.50 5.06 13.28
N TYR A 338 -14.77 4.92 13.69
CA TYR A 338 -15.59 6.02 14.23
C TYR A 338 -16.04 5.70 15.66
N MET A 339 -17.35 5.56 15.93
CA MET A 339 -17.85 5.27 17.29
C MET A 339 -17.60 3.81 17.70
N GLY A 340 -17.34 2.92 16.75
CA GLY A 340 -17.23 1.48 16.96
C GLY A 340 -18.58 0.81 17.24
N GLN A 341 -18.61 -0.52 17.09
CA GLN A 341 -19.88 -1.28 17.14
C GLN A 341 -20.62 -1.23 18.48
N ARG A 342 -19.90 -1.06 19.59
CA ARG A 342 -20.47 -1.04 20.95
C ARG A 342 -19.83 0.05 21.80
N CYS A 343 -20.64 0.71 22.60
CA CYS A 343 -20.20 1.66 23.63
C CYS A 343 -19.56 0.86 24.77
N LYS A 344 -18.26 1.05 25.02
CA LYS A 344 -17.55 0.43 26.13
C LYS A 344 -17.46 1.43 27.29
N ALA A 345 -18.17 1.16 28.38
CA ALA A 345 -18.11 1.92 29.63
C ALA A 345 -17.31 1.14 30.69
N SER A 346 -16.91 1.81 31.78
CA SER A 346 -16.26 1.19 32.94
C SER A 346 -17.09 0.06 33.58
N THR A 347 -18.40 0.05 33.34
CA THR A 347 -19.36 -0.95 33.84
C THR A 347 -19.69 -2.07 32.85
N GLY A 348 -19.14 -2.05 31.63
CA GLY A 348 -19.36 -3.07 30.59
C GLY A 348 -19.64 -2.49 29.19
N ALA A 349 -19.83 -3.36 28.21
CA ALA A 349 -20.14 -2.97 26.83
C ALA A 349 -21.65 -2.99 26.55
N ARG A 350 -22.21 -1.89 26.05
CA ARG A 350 -23.63 -1.75 25.66
C ARG A 350 -23.78 -1.26 24.22
N ASP A 351 -24.99 -1.38 23.68
CA ASP A 351 -25.32 -0.81 22.39
C ASP A 351 -25.46 0.72 22.48
N TRP A 352 -25.12 1.40 21.39
CA TRP A 352 -25.32 2.84 21.24
C TRP A 352 -26.81 3.15 21.12
N THR A 353 -27.25 4.21 21.78
CA THR A 353 -28.60 4.73 21.61
C THR A 353 -28.70 5.52 20.30
N LYS A 354 -29.90 5.59 19.72
CA LYS A 354 -30.13 6.40 18.52
C LYS A 354 -29.78 7.88 18.74
N GLU A 355 -29.96 8.38 19.95
CA GLU A 355 -29.65 9.77 20.27
C GLU A 355 -28.14 10.03 20.27
N GLU A 356 -27.35 9.13 20.86
CA GLU A 356 -25.88 9.20 20.83
C GLU A 356 -25.34 9.17 19.41
N MET A 357 -25.90 8.29 18.57
CA MET A 357 -25.51 8.19 17.17
C MET A 357 -25.88 9.46 16.39
N MET A 358 -27.04 10.04 16.66
CA MET A 358 -27.46 11.30 16.02
C MET A 358 -26.58 12.48 16.47
N ALA A 359 -26.23 12.56 17.75
CA ALA A 359 -25.35 13.61 18.27
C ALA A 359 -23.96 13.56 17.61
N TYR A 360 -23.43 12.35 17.38
CA TYR A 360 -22.18 12.16 16.66
C TYR A 360 -22.28 12.61 15.19
N LEU A 361 -23.35 12.22 14.49
CA LEU A 361 -23.58 12.62 13.11
C LEU A 361 -23.76 14.13 12.94
N ASP A 362 -24.51 14.77 13.86
CA ASP A 362 -24.68 16.23 13.89
C ASP A 362 -23.32 16.93 14.02
N TRP A 363 -22.45 16.41 14.88
CA TRP A 363 -21.11 16.96 15.09
C TRP A 363 -20.22 16.78 13.86
N THR A 364 -20.21 15.59 13.25
CA THR A 364 -19.43 15.34 12.02
C THR A 364 -19.85 16.27 10.89
N GLU A 365 -21.16 16.43 10.67
CA GLU A 365 -21.69 17.31 9.64
C GLU A 365 -21.37 18.79 9.92
N ALA A 366 -21.42 19.22 11.18
CA ALA A 366 -21.03 20.56 11.58
C ALA A 366 -19.52 20.82 11.37
N GLU A 367 -18.68 19.82 11.65
CA GLU A 367 -17.23 19.92 11.48
C GLU A 367 -16.83 19.93 10.01
N ASP A 368 -17.44 19.09 9.17
CA ASP A 368 -17.24 19.11 7.72
C ASP A 368 -17.62 20.48 7.14
N ASN A 369 -18.76 21.04 7.55
CA ASN A 369 -19.19 22.38 7.14
C ASN A 369 -18.23 23.48 7.62
N ARG A 370 -17.66 23.35 8.82
CA ARG A 370 -16.65 24.29 9.36
C ARG A 370 -15.39 24.27 8.50
N VAL A 371 -14.88 23.07 8.18
CA VAL A 371 -13.70 22.88 7.34
C VAL A 371 -13.95 23.44 5.94
N GLU A 372 -15.11 23.15 5.34
CA GLU A 372 -15.47 23.69 4.01
C GLU A 372 -15.59 25.22 4.03
N ALA A 373 -16.18 25.81 5.07
CA ALA A 373 -16.28 27.27 5.22
C ALA A 373 -14.91 27.92 5.44
N GLN A 374 -14.01 27.27 6.19
CA GLN A 374 -12.62 27.72 6.35
C GLN A 374 -11.86 27.66 5.03
N VAL A 375 -12.01 26.57 4.26
CA VAL A 375 -11.42 26.44 2.92
C VAL A 375 -11.97 27.53 2.00
N ALA A 376 -13.27 27.80 2.00
CA ALA A 376 -13.88 28.85 1.20
C ALA A 376 -13.37 30.25 1.57
N ALA A 377 -13.27 30.57 2.87
CA ALA A 377 -12.71 31.83 3.36
C ALA A 377 -11.22 31.99 3.01
N GLU A 378 -10.44 30.90 3.09
CA GLU A 378 -9.05 30.87 2.63
C GLU A 378 -8.93 31.09 1.12
N MET A 379 -9.86 30.57 0.32
CA MET A 379 -9.91 30.77 -1.12
C MET A 379 -10.30 32.20 -1.50
N GLU A 380 -11.25 32.84 -0.80
CA GLU A 380 -11.64 34.24 -1.03
C GLU A 380 -10.55 35.24 -0.62
N SER A 381 -9.74 34.92 0.38
CA SER A 381 -8.62 35.77 0.84
C SER A 381 -7.46 35.92 -0.16
N ASN A 382 -7.53 35.27 -1.33
CA ASN A 382 -6.53 35.30 -2.39
C ASN A 382 -5.12 34.86 -1.94
N ARG A 383 -5.04 34.00 -0.91
CA ARG A 383 -3.78 33.47 -0.37
C ARG A 383 -3.11 32.42 -1.28
N TRP A 384 -3.83 31.93 -2.28
CA TRP A 384 -3.35 30.90 -3.21
C TRP A 384 -2.53 31.44 -4.39
N SER A 385 -2.54 32.76 -4.62
CA SER A 385 -1.95 33.36 -5.83
C SER A 385 -0.55 33.94 -5.65
N ARG A 386 0.04 33.95 -4.44
CA ARG A 386 1.46 34.30 -4.23
C ARG A 386 2.13 33.49 -3.11
N GLY A 387 3.02 32.57 -3.52
CA GLY A 387 4.04 31.95 -2.66
C GLY A 387 3.69 30.58 -2.09
N ARG A 388 4.61 29.61 -2.24
CA ARG A 388 4.55 28.33 -1.50
C ARG A 388 4.47 28.64 0.00
N ARG A 389 3.51 28.05 0.72
CA ARG A 389 3.49 28.09 2.19
C ARG A 389 4.81 27.52 2.72
N GLY A 390 5.47 28.24 3.62
CA GLY A 390 6.60 27.68 4.38
C GLY A 390 6.09 26.65 5.38
N MET A 391 6.94 25.71 5.77
CA MET A 391 6.63 24.71 6.79
C MET A 391 6.16 25.39 8.10
N ASP A 392 6.72 26.55 8.44
CA ASP A 392 6.37 27.35 9.62
C ASP A 392 4.94 27.93 9.59
N ASP A 393 4.42 28.29 8.40
CA ASP A 393 3.04 28.78 8.26
C ASP A 393 2.02 27.67 8.50
N ILE A 394 2.38 26.44 8.12
CA ILE A 394 1.57 25.23 8.29
C ILE A 394 1.60 24.82 9.77
N TRP A 395 2.78 24.81 10.40
CA TRP A 395 2.91 24.52 11.82
C TRP A 395 2.18 25.55 12.69
N GLY A 396 2.31 26.85 12.41
CA GLY A 396 1.59 27.87 13.17
C GLY A 396 0.06 27.80 13.01
N ALA A 397 -0.44 27.28 11.89
CA ALA A 397 -1.87 27.00 11.73
C ALA A 397 -2.32 25.76 12.50
N ALA A 398 -1.51 24.69 12.49
CA ALA A 398 -1.76 23.49 13.27
C ALA A 398 -1.69 23.74 14.78
N GLU A 399 -0.76 24.59 15.24
CA GLU A 399 -0.61 24.97 16.65
C GLU A 399 -1.84 25.75 17.15
N ARG A 400 -2.39 26.67 16.35
CA ARG A 400 -3.64 27.37 16.67
C ARG A 400 -4.86 26.44 16.72
N ASP A 401 -4.96 25.47 15.80
CA ASP A 401 -6.06 24.48 15.81
C ASP A 401 -5.93 23.55 17.03
N CYS A 402 -4.70 23.14 17.39
CA CYS A 402 -4.43 22.43 18.64
C CYS A 402 -4.84 23.24 19.87
N ASP A 403 -4.45 24.51 19.97
CA ASP A 403 -4.79 25.37 21.09
C ASP A 403 -6.31 25.60 21.19
N GLU A 404 -7.02 25.75 20.07
CA GLU A 404 -8.49 25.87 20.04
C GLU A 404 -9.16 24.55 20.49
N GLN A 405 -8.68 23.39 20.05
CA GLN A 405 -9.18 22.09 20.50
C GLN A 405 -8.88 21.80 21.97
N GLN A 406 -7.72 22.23 22.45
CA GLN A 406 -7.31 22.15 23.86
C GLN A 406 -8.19 23.06 24.74
N GLN A 407 -8.49 24.29 24.31
CA GLN A 407 -9.43 25.19 25.00
C GLN A 407 -10.85 24.63 25.03
N ILE A 408 -11.28 23.95 23.96
CA ILE A 408 -12.57 23.22 23.93
C ILE A 408 -12.57 22.07 24.94
N TRP A 409 -11.43 21.41 25.16
CA TRP A 409 -11.28 20.33 26.15
C TRP A 409 -11.25 20.86 27.59
N GLU A 410 -10.54 21.96 27.86
CA GLU A 410 -10.44 22.57 29.19
C GLU A 410 -11.75 23.20 29.66
N ALA A 411 -12.59 23.70 28.74
CA ALA A 411 -13.92 24.23 29.06
C ALA A 411 -14.95 23.15 29.48
N VAL A 412 -14.57 21.86 29.42
CA VAL A 412 -15.41 20.69 29.77
C VAL A 412 -15.05 20.08 31.13
N GLN A 413 -13.92 20.51 31.75
CA GLN A 413 -13.65 20.26 33.17
C GLN A 413 -14.31 21.32 34.05
#